data_AF-A0A940X271-F1
#
_entry.id   AF-A0A940X271-F1
#
_cell.length_a   1.000
_cell.length_b   1.000
_cell.length_c   1.000
_cell.angle_alpha   90.00
_cell.angle_beta   90.00
_cell.angle_gamma   90.00
#
_symmetry.space_group_name_H-M   'P 1'
#
loop_
_entity.id
_entity.type
_entity.pdbx_description
1 polymer ?
#
loop_
_entity_poly.entity_id
_entity_poly.type
_entity_poly.pdbx_seq_one_letter_code
_entity_poly.pdbx_strand_id
1 'polypeptide(L)'
;MLYPILLGVHGYGMCLALLLLVASELLLIVARRGQATPARAALHLGRYAGIVVPVGVLAGIALFFAGGWPLTAWLVASLVLVALLIVVERRFVSPWRARSRPLLEGTASSDDVRVLVRDTRALLGRAAMMGLFGLVVLLMIVKPRLGF
;
A
#
# COMPACT_ATOMS: atom_id res chain seq x y z
N MET A 1 25.82 -4.07 -10.81
CA MET A 1 24.62 -3.64 -11.60
C MET A 1 23.29 -4.01 -10.94
N LEU A 2 23.18 -5.13 -10.21
CA LEU A 2 21.93 -5.53 -9.53
C LEU A 2 21.46 -4.54 -8.45
N TYR A 3 22.36 -4.07 -7.57
CA TYR A 3 22.03 -3.17 -6.47
C TYR A 3 21.28 -1.88 -6.89
N PRO A 4 21.75 -1.07 -7.86
CA PRO A 4 21.04 0.14 -8.28
C PRO A 4 19.69 -0.16 -8.95
N ILE A 5 19.53 -1.32 -9.61
CA ILE A 5 18.23 -1.75 -10.16
C ILE A 5 17.26 -2.03 -9.02
N LEU A 6 17.68 -2.81 -8.00
CA LEU A 6 16.85 -3.12 -6.84
C LEU A 6 16.46 -1.84 -6.08
N LEU A 7 17.40 -0.90 -5.93
CA LEU A 7 17.15 0.39 -5.30
C LEU A 7 16.11 1.20 -6.09
N GLY A 8 16.23 1.24 -7.42
CA GLY A 8 15.25 1.90 -8.29
C GLY A 8 13.87 1.25 -8.20
N VAL A 9 13.78 -0.07 -8.34
CA VAL A 9 12.51 -0.83 -8.24
C VAL A 9 11.85 -0.62 -6.87
N HIS A 10 12.63 -0.66 -5.79
CA HIS A 10 12.13 -0.39 -4.45
C HIS A 10 11.64 1.07 -4.33
N GLY A 11 12.48 2.05 -4.63
CA GLY A 11 12.14 3.47 -4.48
C GLY A 11 10.95 3.90 -5.34
N TYR A 12 11.01 3.67 -6.65
CA TYR A 12 9.93 4.02 -7.57
C TYR A 12 8.66 3.20 -7.29
N GLY A 13 8.80 1.91 -6.97
CA GLY A 13 7.67 1.05 -6.63
C GLY A 13 6.93 1.55 -5.39
N MET A 14 7.64 1.88 -4.32
CA MET A 14 7.02 2.39 -3.09
C MET A 14 6.36 3.77 -3.31
N CYS A 15 6.97 4.66 -4.07
CA CYS A 15 6.36 5.94 -4.45
C CYS A 15 5.09 5.76 -5.28
N LEU A 16 5.15 4.91 -6.31
CA LEU A 16 3.99 4.62 -7.16
C LEU A 16 2.86 3.97 -6.35
N ALA A 17 3.17 3.02 -5.47
CA ALA A 17 2.20 2.40 -4.58
C ALA A 17 1.48 3.43 -3.71
N LEU A 18 2.23 4.36 -3.09
CA LEU A 18 1.64 5.43 -2.27
C LEU A 18 0.72 6.33 -3.11
N LEU A 19 1.15 6.76 -4.29
CA LEU A 19 0.34 7.59 -5.19
C LEU A 19 -0.96 6.88 -5.58
N LEU A 20 -0.89 5.59 -5.94
CA LEU A 20 -2.07 4.79 -6.30
C LEU A 20 -3.03 4.63 -5.11
N LEU A 21 -2.51 4.41 -3.90
CA LEU A 21 -3.33 4.33 -2.68
C LEU A 21 -4.03 5.67 -2.40
N VAL A 22 -3.29 6.78 -2.44
CA VAL A 22 -3.83 8.12 -2.19
C VAL A 22 -4.89 8.47 -3.23
N ALA A 23 -4.61 8.27 -4.52
CA ALA A 23 -5.57 8.52 -5.59
C ALA A 23 -6.82 7.63 -5.45
N SER A 24 -6.65 6.36 -5.06
CA SER A 24 -7.78 5.45 -4.77
C SER A 24 -8.66 5.99 -3.64
N GLU A 25 -8.08 6.45 -2.52
CA GLU A 25 -8.87 7.02 -1.41
C GLU A 25 -9.58 8.32 -1.78
N LEU A 26 -8.91 9.22 -2.52
CA LEU A 26 -9.56 10.46 -2.98
C LEU A 26 -10.78 10.14 -3.84
N LEU A 27 -10.67 9.16 -4.74
CA LEU A 27 -11.79 8.69 -5.56
C LEU A 27 -12.87 8.00 -4.71
N LEU A 28 -12.51 7.22 -3.68
CA LEU A 28 -13.49 6.63 -2.76
C LEU A 28 -14.24 7.69 -1.96
N ILE A 29 -13.59 8.79 -1.56
CA ILE A 29 -14.25 9.92 -0.89
C ILE A 29 -15.30 10.54 -1.82
N VAL A 30 -14.97 10.76 -3.09
CA VAL A 30 -15.94 11.25 -4.08
C VAL A 30 -17.07 10.24 -4.31
N ALA A 31 -16.73 8.95 -4.41
CA ALA A 31 -17.69 7.87 -4.60
C ALA A 31 -18.73 7.73 -3.46
N ARG A 32 -18.41 8.17 -2.24
CA ARG A 32 -19.38 8.18 -1.10
C ARG A 32 -20.63 9.02 -1.39
N ARG A 33 -20.56 9.94 -2.36
CA ARG A 33 -21.71 10.73 -2.85
C ARG A 33 -22.66 9.92 -3.75
N GLY A 34 -22.42 8.62 -3.95
CA GLY A 34 -23.27 7.73 -4.75
C GLY A 34 -22.86 7.60 -6.22
N GLN A 35 -21.68 8.08 -6.58
CA GLN A 35 -21.18 8.02 -7.96
C GLN A 35 -20.45 6.69 -8.23
N ALA A 36 -20.92 5.92 -9.21
CA ALA A 36 -20.37 4.60 -9.54
C ALA A 36 -19.01 4.67 -10.26
N THR A 37 -18.82 5.63 -11.16
CA THR A 37 -17.57 5.81 -11.93
C THR A 37 -16.33 6.02 -11.06
N PRO A 38 -16.29 6.97 -10.11
CA PRO A 38 -15.13 7.14 -9.24
C PRO A 38 -14.91 5.93 -8.34
N ALA A 39 -15.97 5.20 -7.95
CA ALA A 39 -15.83 3.97 -7.18
C ALA A 39 -15.06 2.91 -7.98
N ARG A 40 -15.45 2.66 -9.24
CA ARG A 40 -14.76 1.70 -10.12
C ARG A 40 -13.31 2.10 -10.37
N ALA A 41 -13.07 3.36 -10.68
CA ALA A 41 -11.70 3.87 -10.86
C ALA A 41 -10.86 3.67 -9.59
N ALA A 42 -11.41 3.96 -8.41
CA ALA A 42 -10.73 3.73 -7.15
C ALA A 42 -10.36 2.26 -6.92
N LEU A 43 -11.28 1.33 -7.24
CA LEU A 43 -11.04 -0.10 -7.12
C LEU A 43 -9.92 -0.58 -8.06
N HIS A 44 -9.84 -0.05 -9.29
CA HIS A 44 -8.74 -0.34 -10.21
C HIS A 44 -7.40 0.16 -9.65
N LEU A 45 -7.34 1.41 -9.17
CA LEU A 45 -6.11 1.95 -8.56
C LEU A 45 -5.69 1.14 -7.33
N GLY A 46 -6.64 0.73 -6.48
CA GLY A 46 -6.39 -0.13 -5.33
C GLY A 46 -5.87 -1.52 -5.70
N ARG A 47 -6.33 -2.09 -6.83
CA ARG A 47 -5.80 -3.34 -7.38
C ARG A 47 -4.35 -3.19 -7.84
N TYR A 48 -4.04 -2.12 -8.57
CA TYR A 48 -2.67 -1.86 -9.01
C TYR A 48 -1.74 -1.62 -7.81
N ALA A 49 -2.17 -0.82 -6.82
CA ALA A 49 -1.42 -0.64 -5.58
C ALA A 49 -1.14 -1.98 -4.89
N GLY A 50 -2.14 -2.87 -4.85
CA GLY A 50 -2.01 -4.22 -4.29
C GLY A 50 -0.96 -5.12 -4.96
N ILE A 51 -0.58 -4.82 -6.20
CA ILE A 51 0.49 -5.52 -6.93
C ILE A 51 1.83 -4.80 -6.73
N VAL A 52 1.83 -3.47 -6.79
CA VAL A 52 3.06 -2.67 -6.72
C VAL A 52 3.68 -2.72 -5.32
N VAL A 53 2.87 -2.68 -4.24
CA VAL A 53 3.35 -2.77 -2.85
C VAL A 53 4.24 -4.00 -2.62
N PRO A 54 3.78 -5.25 -2.88
CA PRO A 54 4.61 -6.43 -2.62
C PRO A 54 5.87 -6.46 -3.49
N VAL A 55 5.82 -5.97 -4.73
CA VAL A 55 7.01 -5.85 -5.60
C VAL A 55 8.05 -4.91 -4.98
N GLY A 56 7.62 -3.73 -4.53
CA GLY A 56 8.50 -2.77 -3.87
C GLY A 56 9.09 -3.32 -2.56
N VAL A 57 8.28 -4.00 -1.75
CA VAL A 57 8.73 -4.63 -0.50
C VAL A 57 9.76 -5.73 -0.76
N LEU A 58 9.51 -6.63 -1.73
CA LEU A 58 10.44 -7.70 -2.09
C LEU A 58 11.76 -7.14 -2.62
N ALA A 59 11.72 -6.09 -3.44
CA ALA A 59 12.93 -5.41 -3.90
C ALA A 59 13.72 -4.80 -2.73
N GLY A 60 13.05 -4.24 -1.72
CA GLY A 60 13.69 -3.72 -0.50
C GLY A 60 14.35 -4.81 0.34
N ILE A 61 13.68 -5.96 0.49
CA ILE A 61 14.27 -7.14 1.16
C ILE A 61 15.50 -7.64 0.39
N ALA A 62 15.40 -7.76 -0.93
CA ALA A 62 16.54 -8.16 -1.76
C ALA A 62 17.70 -7.16 -1.67
N LEU A 63 17.40 -5.85 -1.61
CA LEU A 63 18.41 -4.80 -1.44
C LEU A 63 19.18 -4.94 -0.14
N PHE A 64 18.51 -5.31 0.96
CA PHE A 64 19.17 -5.57 2.23
C PHE A 64 20.24 -6.68 2.11
N PHE A 65 19.88 -7.82 1.52
CA PHE A 65 20.82 -8.92 1.31
C PHE A 65 21.95 -8.55 0.33
N ALA A 66 21.62 -7.87 -0.77
CA ALA A 66 22.60 -7.46 -1.77
C ALA A 66 23.58 -6.38 -1.27
N GLY A 67 23.15 -5.56 -0.31
CA GLY A 67 23.97 -4.50 0.30
C GLY A 67 24.91 -4.98 1.40
N GLY A 68 24.72 -6.20 1.94
CA GLY A 68 25.55 -6.74 3.02
C GLY A 68 25.51 -5.90 4.31
N TRP A 69 24.39 -5.22 4.57
CA TRP A 69 24.31 -4.27 5.67
C TRP A 69 24.26 -4.96 7.04
N PRO A 70 24.94 -4.41 8.06
CA PRO A 70 24.78 -4.89 9.42
C PRO A 70 23.36 -4.63 9.92
N LEU A 71 22.90 -5.53 10.80
CA LEU A 71 21.57 -5.47 11.38
C LEU A 71 21.48 -4.36 12.43
N THR A 72 21.25 -3.14 11.95
CA THR A 72 21.17 -1.91 12.76
C THR A 72 19.74 -1.68 13.28
N ALA A 73 19.60 -0.87 14.34
CA ALA A 73 18.31 -0.60 14.96
C ALA A 73 17.25 -0.04 13.99
N TRP A 74 17.66 0.84 13.07
CA TRP A 74 16.76 1.40 12.06
C TRP A 74 16.30 0.34 11.04
N LEU A 75 17.16 -0.64 10.73
CA LEU A 75 16.84 -1.73 9.82
C LEU A 75 15.83 -2.69 10.47
N VAL A 76 16.05 -3.03 11.74
CA VAL A 76 15.08 -3.81 12.53
C VAL A 76 13.74 -3.09 12.57
N ALA A 77 13.72 -1.79 12.85
CA ALA A 77 12.50 -0.99 12.81
C ALA A 77 11.81 -1.04 11.44
N SER A 78 12.57 -0.96 10.35
CA SER A 78 12.05 -1.05 8.98
C SER A 78 11.41 -2.42 8.71
N LEU A 79 12.05 -3.52 9.15
CA LEU A 79 11.50 -4.87 9.01
C LEU A 79 10.21 -5.06 9.83
N VAL A 80 10.14 -4.49 11.04
CA VAL A 80 8.92 -4.49 11.86
C VAL A 80 7.80 -3.73 11.16
N LEU A 81 8.09 -2.56 10.58
CA LEU A 81 7.10 -1.78 9.81
C LEU A 81 6.59 -2.56 8.59
N VAL A 82 7.47 -3.25 7.88
CA VAL A 82 7.09 -4.13 6.76
C VAL A 82 6.22 -5.29 7.24
N ALA A 83 6.56 -5.93 8.37
CA ALA A 83 5.73 -6.99 8.94
C ALA A 83 4.32 -6.47 9.32
N LEU A 84 4.24 -5.28 9.92
CA LEU A 84 2.97 -4.62 10.22
C LEU A 84 2.16 -4.31 8.95
N LEU A 85 2.80 -3.81 7.89
CA LEU A 85 2.16 -3.61 6.59
C LEU A 85 1.54 -4.91 6.06
N ILE A 86 2.29 -6.02 6.11
CA ILE A 86 1.79 -7.33 5.67
C ILE A 86 0.58 -7.79 6.50
N VAL A 87 0.62 -7.59 7.82
CA VAL A 87 -0.49 -7.95 8.71
C VAL A 87 -1.73 -7.11 8.41
N VAL A 88 -1.58 -5.78 8.28
CA VAL A 88 -2.69 -4.87 7.97
C VAL A 88 -3.30 -5.20 6.62
N GLU A 89 -2.46 -5.41 5.61
CA GLU A 89 -2.87 -5.81 4.27
C GLU A 89 -3.69 -7.11 4.29
N ARG A 90 -3.18 -8.15 4.96
CA ARG A 90 -3.86 -9.45 5.03
C ARG A 90 -5.16 -9.40 5.82
N ARG A 91 -5.22 -8.62 6.91
CA ARG A 91 -6.36 -8.64 7.83
C ARG A 91 -7.50 -7.72 7.41
N PHE A 92 -7.19 -6.57 6.81
CA PHE A 92 -8.20 -5.54 6.54
C PHE A 92 -8.39 -5.28 5.05
N VAL A 93 -7.30 -5.26 4.27
CA VAL A 93 -7.35 -4.82 2.86
C VAL A 93 -7.64 -5.98 1.91
N SER A 94 -7.01 -7.13 2.11
CA SER A 94 -7.19 -8.33 1.26
C SER A 94 -8.63 -8.86 1.27
N PRO A 95 -9.31 -9.00 2.43
CA PRO A 95 -10.72 -9.43 2.45
C PRO A 95 -11.65 -8.43 1.78
N TRP A 96 -11.36 -7.13 1.92
CA TRP A 96 -12.12 -6.08 1.24
C TRP A 96 -11.90 -6.11 -0.29
N ARG A 97 -10.68 -6.33 -0.76
CA ARG A 97 -10.39 -6.50 -2.20
C ARG A 97 -11.05 -7.73 -2.79
N ALA A 98 -11.11 -8.84 -2.04
CA ALA A 98 -11.82 -10.03 -2.49
C ALA A 98 -13.31 -9.72 -2.72
N ARG A 99 -13.93 -8.96 -1.80
CA ARG A 99 -15.32 -8.49 -1.94
C ARG A 99 -15.53 -7.48 -3.07
N SER A 100 -14.48 -6.74 -3.46
CA SER A 100 -14.56 -5.76 -4.56
C SER A 100 -14.37 -6.36 -5.96
N ARG A 101 -13.97 -7.64 -6.06
CA ARG A 101 -13.72 -8.31 -7.34
C ARG A 101 -14.96 -8.41 -8.26
N PRO A 102 -16.15 -8.85 -7.80
CA PRO A 102 -17.34 -8.87 -8.66
C PRO A 102 -17.77 -7.47 -9.14
N LEU A 103 -17.45 -6.42 -8.36
CA LEU A 103 -17.71 -5.02 -8.76
C LEU A 103 -16.78 -4.55 -9.88
N LEU A 104 -15.55 -5.06 -9.94
CA LEU A 104 -14.61 -4.82 -11.04
C LEU A 104 -14.98 -5.60 -12.30
N GLU A 105 -15.58 -6.78 -12.14
CA GLU A 105 -16.05 -7.64 -13.24
C GLU A 105 -17.41 -7.18 -13.81
N GLY A 106 -18.00 -6.13 -13.22
CA GLY A 106 -19.24 -5.52 -13.71
C GLY A 106 -20.51 -6.31 -13.36
N THR A 107 -20.41 -7.32 -12.52
CA THR A 107 -21.51 -8.23 -12.18
C THR A 107 -22.33 -7.81 -10.96
N ALA A 108 -21.98 -6.68 -10.34
CA ALA A 108 -22.58 -6.22 -9.08
C ALA A 108 -23.33 -4.88 -9.23
N SER A 109 -24.32 -4.67 -8.37
CA SER A 109 -25.23 -3.54 -8.42
C SER A 109 -24.61 -2.24 -7.88
N SER A 110 -25.24 -1.10 -8.18
CA SER A 110 -24.84 0.20 -7.61
C SER A 110 -24.98 0.26 -6.08
N ASP A 111 -25.88 -0.53 -5.49
CA ASP A 111 -26.04 -0.61 -4.04
C ASP A 111 -24.89 -1.39 -3.38
N ASP A 112 -24.38 -2.43 -4.04
CA ASP A 112 -23.20 -3.17 -3.58
C ASP A 112 -21.95 -2.27 -3.55
N VAL A 113 -21.80 -1.38 -4.54
CA VAL A 113 -20.75 -0.34 -4.53
C VAL A 113 -20.88 0.53 -3.29
N ARG A 114 -22.10 0.97 -2.96
CA ARG A 114 -22.34 1.89 -1.84
C ARG A 114 -22.02 1.26 -0.49
N VAL A 115 -22.40 -0.01 -0.30
CA VAL A 115 -22.06 -0.78 0.90
C VAL A 115 -20.55 -0.97 1.03
N LEU A 116 -19.88 -1.33 -0.06
CA LEU A 116 -18.44 -1.57 -0.06
C LEU A 116 -17.63 -0.29 0.25
N VAL A 117 -18.02 0.85 -0.33
CA VAL A 117 -17.33 2.14 -0.12
C VAL A 117 -17.49 2.64 1.32
N ARG A 118 -18.59 2.28 2.00
CA ARG A 118 -18.88 2.66 3.39
C ARG A 118 -18.30 1.72 4.45
N ASP A 119 -17.59 0.66 4.05
CA ASP A 119 -16.94 -0.26 5.00
C ASP A 119 -15.85 0.47 5.81
N THR A 120 -16.18 0.77 7.07
CA THR A 120 -15.28 1.49 8.00
C THR A 120 -14.04 0.69 8.35
N ARG A 121 -14.11 -0.66 8.39
CA ARG A 121 -12.95 -1.50 8.67
C ARG A 121 -11.94 -1.42 7.54
N ALA A 122 -12.44 -1.41 6.30
CA ALA A 122 -11.60 -1.25 5.13
C ALA A 122 -10.98 0.16 5.05
N LEU A 123 -11.74 1.20 5.40
CA LEU A 123 -11.22 2.56 5.53
C LEU A 123 -10.08 2.62 6.54
N LEU A 124 -10.28 2.06 7.73
CA LEU A 124 -9.26 2.04 8.78
C LEU A 124 -8.01 1.28 8.33
N GLY A 125 -8.18 0.14 7.66
CA GLY A 125 -7.07 -0.64 7.10
C GLY A 125 -6.26 0.13 6.03
N ARG A 126 -6.94 0.82 5.12
CA ARG A 126 -6.28 1.62 4.07
C ARG A 126 -5.62 2.88 4.64
N ALA A 127 -6.24 3.54 5.62
CA ALA A 127 -5.62 4.65 6.36
C ALA A 127 -4.38 4.19 7.14
N ALA A 128 -4.45 3.02 7.80
CA ALA A 128 -3.31 2.43 8.49
C ALA A 128 -2.15 2.09 7.52
N MET A 129 -2.45 1.55 6.33
CA MET A 129 -1.45 1.34 5.27
C MET A 129 -0.75 2.65 4.88
N MET A 130 -1.50 3.72 4.64
CA MET A 130 -0.93 5.04 4.33
C MET A 130 -0.07 5.60 5.48
N GLY A 131 -0.54 5.47 6.72
CA GLY A 131 0.20 5.88 7.91
C GLY A 131 1.51 5.11 8.07
N LEU A 132 1.49 3.80 7.87
CA LEU A 132 2.70 2.95 7.89
C LEU A 132 3.68 3.35 6.78
N PHE A 133 3.19 3.63 5.56
CA PHE A 133 4.02 4.17 4.48
C PHE A 133 4.67 5.51 4.88
N GLY A 134 3.90 6.43 5.45
CA GLY A 134 4.41 7.69 5.97
C GLY A 134 5.48 7.49 7.04
N LEU A 135 5.29 6.52 7.93
CA LEU A 135 6.26 6.19 8.98
C LEU A 135 7.55 5.59 8.42
N VAL A 136 7.46 4.73 7.39
CA VAL A 136 8.64 4.22 6.68
C VAL A 136 9.41 5.36 6.00
N VAL A 137 8.72 6.28 5.32
CA VAL A 137 9.36 7.46 4.71
C VAL A 137 10.03 8.34 5.77
N LEU A 138 9.34 8.61 6.87
CA LEU A 138 9.89 9.38 7.99
C LEU A 138 11.13 8.71 8.57
N LEU A 139 11.10 7.39 8.76
CA LEU A 139 12.25 6.61 9.22
C LEU A 139 13.44 6.75 8.26
N MET A 140 13.22 6.72 6.95
CA MET A 140 14.28 6.91 5.96
C MET A 140 14.87 8.33 5.97
N ILE A 141 14.04 9.36 6.21
CA ILE A 141 14.49 10.75 6.32
C ILE A 141 15.27 10.98 7.62
N VAL A 142 14.86 10.34 8.71
CA VAL A 142 15.44 10.52 10.04
C VAL A 142 16.65 9.61 10.27
N LYS A 143 16.77 8.48 9.54
CA LYS A 143 17.92 7.56 9.59
C LYS A 143 19.29 8.27 9.63
N PRO A 144 19.61 9.28 8.79
CA PRO A 144 20.90 9.97 8.81
C PRO A 144 21.20 10.67 10.15
N ARG A 145 20.17 11.01 10.94
CA ARG A 145 20.27 11.66 12.25
C ARG A 145 20.29 10.67 13.42
N LEU A 146 19.89 9.41 13.18
CA LEU A 146 19.89 8.35 14.21
C LEU A 146 21.26 7.71 14.42
N GLY A 147 22.29 8.20 13.73
CA GLY A 147 23.70 8.02 14.07
C GLY A 147 24.13 6.56 14.22
N PHE A 148 24.28 5.85 13.10
CA PHE A 148 25.25 4.75 12.92
C PHE A 148 25.72 4.73 11.47
#